data_AF-A0A9P3KKY2-F1
#
_entry.id   AF-A0A9P3KKY2-F1
#
_cell.length_a   1.000
_cell.length_b   1.000
_cell.length_c   1.000
_cell.angle_alpha   90.00
_cell.angle_beta   90.00
_cell.angle_gamma   90.00
#
_symmetry.space_group_name_H-M   'P 1'
#
loop_
_entity.id
_entity.type
_entity.pdbx_description
1 polymer ?
#
loop_
_entity_poly.entity_id
_entity_poly.type
_entity_poly.pdbx_seq_one_letter_code
_entity_poly.pdbx_strand_id
1 'polypeptide(L)'
;MESFLATLGLLTTCLLQAAYWNAFREASSPYSRTAISTYPFSCSLLSSLLWAAYALPIVTPHRILFLLAHLIQSFSLSALLIALLASDSSSYRLRLLQVLQILPPVAGLSIVALVLGYYCSTS
;
A
#
# COMPACT_ATOMS: atom_id res chain seq x y z
N MET A 1 14.59 6.10 20.93
CA MET A 1 14.79 6.80 19.64
C MET A 1 14.01 6.12 18.51
N GLU A 2 14.01 4.79 18.43
CA GLU A 2 13.27 4.05 17.39
C GLU A 2 11.74 4.25 17.42
N SER A 3 11.14 4.37 18.62
CA SER A 3 9.70 4.66 18.78
C SER A 3 9.29 6.03 18.20
N PHE A 4 10.17 7.03 18.30
CA PHE A 4 9.96 8.37 17.75
C PHE A 4 10.06 8.37 16.21
N LEU A 5 11.03 7.64 15.66
CA LEU A 5 11.17 7.47 14.22
C LEU A 5 9.99 6.68 13.62
N ALA A 6 9.49 5.66 14.33
CA ALA A 6 8.31 4.91 13.92
C ALA A 6 7.04 5.78 13.91
N THR A 7 6.86 6.65 14.90
CA THR A 7 5.72 7.58 14.95
C THR A 7 5.79 8.64 13.87
N LEU A 8 6.97 9.22 13.62
CA LEU A 8 7.19 10.12 12.47
C LEU A 8 6.90 9.41 11.15
N GLY A 9 7.38 8.18 10.98
CA GLY A 9 7.11 7.36 9.80
C GLY A 9 5.62 7.15 9.57
N LEU A 10 4.87 6.77 10.61
CA LEU A 10 3.40 6.65 10.58
C LEU A 10 2.71 7.98 10.24
N LEU A 11 3.18 9.08 10.80
CA LEU A 11 2.58 10.39 10.56
C LEU A 11 2.81 10.83 9.10
N THR A 12 4.00 10.59 8.55
CA THR A 12 4.29 10.87 7.14
C THR A 12 3.49 10.00 6.17
N THR A 13 3.31 8.70 6.46
CA THR A 13 2.47 7.82 5.63
C THR A 13 0.99 8.23 5.68
N CYS A 14 0.48 8.62 6.85
CA CYS A 14 -0.87 9.18 6.97
C CYS A 14 -1.05 10.48 6.16
N LEU A 15 -0.08 11.39 6.20
CA LEU A 15 -0.12 12.63 5.41
C LEU A 15 -0.08 12.35 3.90
N LEU A 16 0.78 11.43 3.45
CA LEU A 16 0.83 10.99 2.06
C LEU A 16 -0.51 10.38 1.63
N GLN A 17 -1.11 9.55 2.49
CA GLN A 17 -2.40 8.92 2.22
C GLN A 17 -3.52 9.96 2.08
N ALA A 18 -3.52 10.99 2.94
CA ALA A 18 -4.48 12.10 2.84
C ALA A 18 -4.28 12.89 1.54
N ALA A 19 -3.04 13.12 1.11
CA ALA A 19 -2.74 13.77 -0.16
C ALA A 19 -3.28 12.97 -1.36
N TYR A 20 -3.06 11.64 -1.38
CA TYR A 20 -3.62 10.76 -2.41
C TYR A 20 -5.15 10.75 -2.42
N TRP A 21 -5.78 10.78 -1.24
CA TRP A 21 -7.23 10.84 -1.12
C TRP A 21 -7.80 12.16 -1.67
N ASN A 22 -7.15 13.29 -1.39
CA ASN A 22 -7.56 14.59 -1.92
C ASN A 22 -7.41 14.63 -3.45
N ALA A 23 -6.30 14.12 -3.99
CA ALA A 23 -6.10 14.01 -5.43
C ALA A 23 -7.15 13.11 -6.09
N PHE A 24 -7.51 11.98 -5.47
CA PHE A 24 -8.59 11.12 -5.94
C PHE A 24 -9.94 11.83 -5.96
N ARG A 25 -10.28 12.55 -4.88
CA ARG A 25 -11.54 13.30 -4.80
C ARG A 25 -11.62 14.35 -5.92
N GLU A 26 -10.52 15.02 -6.19
CA GLU A 26 -10.42 15.98 -7.27
C GLU A 26 -10.52 15.32 -8.65
N ALA A 27 -9.95 14.12 -8.85
CA ALA A 27 -10.15 13.30 -10.06
C ALA A 27 -11.62 12.93 -10.28
N SER A 28 -12.30 12.54 -9.20
CA SER A 28 -13.69 12.05 -9.24
C SER A 28 -14.73 13.16 -9.39
N SER A 29 -14.31 14.43 -9.27
CA SER A 29 -15.20 15.58 -9.44
C SER A 29 -15.68 15.70 -10.89
N PRO A 30 -16.99 15.90 -11.13
CA PRO A 30 -17.55 16.05 -12.48
C PRO A 30 -17.04 17.30 -13.21
N TYR A 31 -16.39 18.23 -12.50
CA TYR A 31 -15.81 19.44 -13.07
C TYR A 31 -14.33 19.30 -13.41
N SER A 32 -13.71 18.17 -13.07
CA SER A 32 -12.29 17.92 -13.29
C SER A 32 -12.02 17.59 -14.76
N ARG A 33 -11.13 18.36 -15.40
CA ARG A 33 -10.66 18.10 -16.78
C ARG A 33 -9.28 17.44 -16.81
N THR A 34 -8.68 17.18 -15.65
CA THR A 34 -7.33 16.64 -15.54
C THR A 34 -7.39 15.13 -15.48
N ALA A 35 -6.90 14.46 -16.53
CA ALA A 35 -6.64 13.03 -16.50
C ALA A 35 -5.57 12.75 -15.44
N ILE A 36 -5.95 12.08 -14.35
CA ILE A 36 -5.00 11.70 -13.31
C ILE A 36 -4.22 10.48 -13.77
N SER A 37 -2.89 10.63 -13.83
CA SER A 37 -2.00 9.50 -14.11
C SER A 37 -2.05 8.50 -12.96
N THR A 38 -2.25 7.22 -13.28
CA THR A 38 -2.22 6.09 -12.33
C THR A 38 -0.80 5.66 -11.97
N TYR A 39 0.20 6.16 -12.69
CA TYR A 39 1.62 5.84 -12.50
C TYR A 39 2.16 6.17 -11.08
N PRO A 40 1.97 7.39 -10.52
CA PRO A 40 2.44 7.71 -9.17
C PRO A 40 1.82 6.80 -8.09
N PHE A 41 0.54 6.45 -8.22
CA PHE A 41 -0.14 5.53 -7.30
C PHE A 41 0.46 4.12 -7.37
N SER A 42 0.80 3.66 -8.59
CA SER A 42 1.39 2.34 -8.83
C SER A 42 2.82 2.25 -8.28
N CYS A 43 3.64 3.29 -8.49
CA CYS A 43 4.99 3.38 -7.91
C CYS A 43 4.95 3.42 -6.37
N SER A 44 4.02 4.19 -5.80
CA SER A 44 3.86 4.26 -4.35
C SER A 44 3.41 2.93 -3.76
N LEU A 45 2.55 2.19 -4.46
CA LEU A 45 2.11 0.86 -4.07
C LEU A 45 3.28 -0.13 -4.10
N LEU A 46 4.05 -0.18 -5.19
CA LEU A 46 5.24 -1.04 -5.28
C LEU A 46 6.27 -0.72 -4.19
N SER A 47 6.51 0.58 -3.95
CA SER A 47 7.38 1.02 -2.86
C SER A 47 6.88 0.53 -1.50
N SER A 48 5.58 0.67 -1.23
CA SER A 48 5.00 0.20 0.03
C SER A 48 5.13 -1.31 0.23
N LEU A 49 4.98 -2.11 -0.84
CA LEU A 49 5.12 -3.55 -0.79
C LEU A 49 6.58 -3.97 -0.55
N LEU A 50 7.55 -3.29 -1.16
CA LEU A 50 8.98 -3.54 -0.91
C LEU A 50 9.36 -3.23 0.54
N TRP A 51 8.86 -2.12 1.08
CA TRP A 51 9.08 -1.75 2.49
C TRP A 51 8.37 -2.69 3.46
N ALA A 52 7.16 -3.16 3.13
CA ALA A 52 6.48 -4.18 3.90
C ALA A 52 7.26 -5.51 3.88
N ALA A 53 7.76 -5.94 2.71
CA ALA A 53 8.58 -7.15 2.60
C ALA A 53 9.88 -7.04 3.42
N TYR A 54 10.53 -5.87 3.41
CA TYR A 54 11.71 -5.61 4.23
C TYR A 54 11.42 -5.66 5.73
N ALA A 55 10.23 -5.22 6.13
CA ALA A 55 9.83 -5.13 7.53
C ALA A 55 9.26 -6.44 8.11
N LEU A 56 9.23 -7.51 7.32
CA LEU A 56 8.79 -8.83 7.77
C LEU A 56 9.63 -9.30 8.97
N PRO A 57 9.04 -10.00 9.96
CA PRO A 57 9.75 -10.43 11.16
C PRO A 57 10.95 -11.34 10.86
N ILE A 58 10.89 -12.06 9.73
CA ILE A 58 11.96 -12.92 9.22
C ILE A 58 13.20 -12.09 8.81
N VAL A 59 13.00 -10.86 8.31
CA VAL A 59 14.07 -9.97 7.84
C VAL A 59 14.48 -8.98 8.93
N THR A 60 13.50 -8.34 9.60
CA THR A 60 13.73 -7.43 10.73
C THR A 60 12.71 -7.66 11.85
N PRO A 61 13.05 -8.37 12.93
CA PRO A 61 12.09 -8.80 13.96
C PRO A 61 11.50 -7.66 14.81
N HIS A 62 12.15 -6.50 14.86
CA HIS A 62 11.73 -5.38 15.73
C HIS A 62 10.86 -4.32 15.02
N ARG A 63 10.52 -4.51 13.73
CA ARG A 63 9.86 -3.47 12.89
C ARG A 63 8.40 -3.78 12.56
N ILE A 64 7.68 -4.46 13.44
CA ILE A 64 6.28 -4.89 13.21
C ILE A 64 5.34 -3.69 12.98
N LEU A 65 5.53 -2.57 13.70
CA LEU A 65 4.72 -1.36 13.49
C LEU A 65 4.94 -0.75 12.10
N PHE A 66 6.18 -0.80 11.60
CA PHE A 66 6.52 -0.30 10.27
C PHE A 66 5.94 -1.21 9.18
N LEU A 67 5.95 -2.53 9.40
CA LEU A 67 5.27 -3.52 8.55
C LEU A 67 3.77 -3.23 8.45
N LEU A 68 3.10 -3.07 9.58
CA LEU A 68 1.65 -2.79 9.62
C LEU A 68 1.31 -1.49 8.90
N ALA A 69 2.10 -0.43 9.10
CA ALA A 69 1.90 0.85 8.43
C ALA A 69 1.95 0.72 6.90
N HIS A 70 2.94 0.00 6.37
CA HIS A 70 3.11 -0.19 4.93
C HIS A 70 2.09 -1.16 4.35
N LEU A 71 1.63 -2.16 5.10
CA LEU A 71 0.52 -3.02 4.69
C LEU A 71 -0.78 -2.23 4.56
N ILE A 72 -1.13 -1.40 5.55
CA ILE A 72 -2.31 -0.53 5.50
C ILE A 72 -2.23 0.42 4.30
N GLN A 73 -1.06 1.04 4.08
CA GLN A 73 -0.85 1.93 2.94
C GLN A 73 -0.95 1.20 1.59
N SER A 74 -0.41 -0.02 1.49
CA SER A 74 -0.53 -0.81 0.26
C SER A 74 -1.98 -1.18 -0.03
N PHE A 75 -2.75 -1.49 1.01
CA PHE A 75 -4.17 -1.82 0.89
C PHE A 75 -4.99 -0.59 0.48
N SER A 76 -4.80 0.56 1.13
CA SER A 76 -5.51 1.79 0.79
C SER A 76 -5.19 2.29 -0.62
N LEU A 77 -3.92 2.24 -1.05
CA LEU A 77 -3.52 2.59 -2.42
C LEU A 77 -4.11 1.64 -3.45
N SER A 78 -4.19 0.34 -3.14
CA SER A 78 -4.82 -0.63 -4.02
C SER A 78 -6.31 -0.37 -4.20
N ALA A 79 -7.03 -0.05 -3.12
CA ALA A 79 -8.45 0.29 -3.17
C ALA A 79 -8.71 1.55 -4.01
N LEU A 80 -7.84 2.55 -3.88
CA LEU A 80 -7.94 3.82 -4.59
C LEU A 80 -7.63 3.65 -6.09
N LEU A 81 -6.65 2.82 -6.43
CA LEU A 81 -6.40 2.39 -7.81
C LEU A 81 -7.61 1.65 -8.40
N ILE A 82 -8.20 0.70 -7.66
CA ILE A 82 -9.43 -0.01 -8.07
C ILE A 82 -10.55 0.98 -8.39
N ALA A 83 -10.77 1.96 -7.50
CA ALA A 83 -11.80 2.97 -7.67
C ALA A 83 -11.57 3.85 -8.91
N LEU A 84 -10.31 4.23 -9.19
CA LEU A 84 -9.96 4.96 -10.41
C LEU A 84 -10.21 4.14 -11.69
N LEU A 85 -9.97 2.82 -11.70
CA LEU A 85 -10.28 2.04 -12.91
C LEU A 85 -11.76 1.72 -13.05
N ALA A 86 -12.50 1.64 -11.94
CA ALA A 86 -13.93 1.44 -11.99
C ALA A 86 -14.63 2.63 -12.67
N SER A 87 -14.04 3.83 -12.61
CA SER A 87 -14.56 5.01 -13.30
C SER A 87 -14.09 5.16 -14.76
N ASP A 88 -13.17 4.33 -15.25
CA ASP A 88 -12.52 4.51 -16.56
C ASP A 88 -12.80 3.36 -17.55
N SER A 89 -13.05 3.66 -18.83
CA SER A 89 -14.00 2.84 -19.63
C SER A 89 -13.48 1.63 -20.43
N SER A 90 -12.26 1.53 -21.00
CA SER A 90 -12.04 0.35 -21.90
C SER A 90 -10.65 -0.18 -22.27
N SER A 91 -9.51 0.26 -21.71
CA SER A 91 -8.22 -0.39 -22.13
C SER A 91 -7.16 -0.57 -21.03
N TYR A 92 -7.22 0.20 -19.95
CA TYR A 92 -6.27 0.09 -18.82
C TYR A 92 -6.64 -0.95 -17.76
N ARG A 93 -7.88 -1.49 -17.81
CA ARG A 93 -8.40 -2.46 -16.82
C ARG A 93 -7.59 -3.77 -16.79
N LEU A 94 -7.13 -4.28 -17.93
CA LEU A 94 -6.46 -5.59 -18.02
C LEU A 94 -5.04 -5.58 -17.42
N ARG A 95 -4.24 -4.54 -17.68
CA ARG A 95 -2.87 -4.43 -17.11
C ARG A 95 -2.91 -4.23 -15.60
N LEU A 96 -3.93 -3.53 -15.09
CA LEU A 96 -4.05 -3.32 -13.65
C LEU A 96 -4.69 -4.50 -12.91
N LEU A 97 -5.58 -5.25 -13.56
CA LEU A 97 -6.05 -6.55 -13.05
C LEU A 97 -4.88 -7.53 -12.84
N GLN A 98 -3.89 -7.54 -13.73
CA GLN A 98 -2.67 -8.34 -13.54
C GLN A 98 -1.88 -7.90 -12.30
N VAL A 99 -1.79 -6.60 -12.02
CA VAL A 99 -1.15 -6.10 -10.79
C VAL A 99 -1.97 -6.46 -9.55
N LEU A 100 -3.30 -6.35 -9.64
CA LEU A 100 -4.20 -6.66 -8.55
C LEU A 100 -4.23 -8.16 -8.21
N GLN A 101 -4.04 -9.04 -9.19
CA GLN A 101 -3.92 -10.49 -8.98
C GLN A 101 -2.65 -10.90 -8.21
N ILE A 102 -1.60 -10.04 -8.21
CA ILE A 102 -0.36 -10.27 -7.46
C ILE A 102 -0.50 -9.83 -6.00
N LEU A 103 -1.47 -8.97 -5.69
CA LEU A 103 -1.65 -8.43 -4.33
C LEU A 103 -2.10 -9.49 -3.29
N PRO A 104 -3.10 -10.37 -3.57
CA PRO A 104 -3.51 -11.42 -2.63
C PRO A 104 -2.39 -12.39 -2.23
N PRO A 105 -1.55 -12.93 -3.15
CA PRO A 105 -0.47 -13.82 -2.74
C PRO A 105 0.62 -13.09 -1.95
N VAL A 106 0.91 -11.82 -2.25
CA VAL A 106 1.88 -11.04 -1.44
C VAL A 106 1.33 -10.76 -0.03
N ALA A 107 0.06 -10.36 0.08
CA ALA A 107 -0.60 -10.17 1.37
C ALA A 107 -0.67 -11.50 2.17
N GLY A 108 -1.05 -12.59 1.51
CA GLY A 108 -1.08 -13.93 2.11
C GLY A 108 0.28 -14.39 2.60
N LEU A 109 1.34 -14.22 1.79
CA LEU A 109 2.72 -14.53 2.19
C LEU A 109 3.16 -13.68 3.37
N SER A 110 2.80 -12.39 3.41
CA SER A 110 3.15 -11.53 4.54
C SER A 110 2.44 -11.93 5.83
N ILE A 111 1.19 -12.40 5.79
CA ILE A 111 0.47 -12.94 6.95
C ILE A 111 1.10 -14.25 7.41
N VAL A 112 1.40 -15.17 6.49
CA VAL A 112 2.05 -16.45 6.80
C VAL A 112 3.42 -16.22 7.44
N ALA A 113 4.21 -15.30 6.92
CA ALA A 113 5.50 -14.92 7.51
C ALA A 113 5.36 -14.25 8.89
N LEU A 114 4.29 -13.50 9.12
CA LEU A 114 3.97 -12.90 10.43
C LEU A 114 3.60 -13.97 11.46
N VAL A 115 2.78 -14.94 11.06
CA VAL A 115 2.40 -16.10 11.88
C VAL A 115 3.61 -16.98 12.19
N LEU A 116 4.41 -17.33 11.18
CA LEU A 116 5.66 -18.08 11.37
C LEU A 116 6.66 -17.35 12.27
N GLY A 117 6.84 -16.05 12.06
CA GLY A 117 7.70 -15.23 12.93
C GLY A 117 7.21 -15.18 14.37
N TYR A 118 5.89 -15.10 14.59
CA TYR A 118 5.30 -15.17 15.93
C TYR A 118 5.61 -16.52 16.60
N TYR A 119 5.31 -17.63 15.91
CA TYR A 119 5.55 -18.98 16.43
C TYR A 119 7.03 -19.25 16.73
N CYS A 120 7.95 -18.80 15.87
CA CYS A 120 9.39 -18.94 16.09
C CYS A 120 9.95 -18.05 17.22
N SER A 121 9.27 -16.95 17.59
CA SER A 121 9.73 -16.12 18.72
C SER A 121 9.25 -16.63 20.08
N THR A 122 8.20 -17.46 20.10
CA THR A 122 7.59 -18.02 21.31
C THR A 122 8.09 -19.41 21.71
N SER A 123 8.96 -20.02 20.90
CA SER A 123 9.65 -21.29 21.16
C SER A 123 11.08 -21.06 21.64
#